data_AF-A0A7C2VYD5-F1
#
_entry.id   AF-A0A7C2VYD5-F1
#
_cell.length_a   1.000
_cell.length_b   1.000
_cell.length_c   1.000
_cell.angle_alpha   90.00
_cell.angle_beta   90.00
_cell.angle_gamma   90.00
#
_symmetry.space_group_name_H-M   'P 1'
#
loop_
_entity.id
_entity.type
_entity.pdbx_description
1 polymer ?
#
loop_
_entity_poly.entity_id
_entity_poly.type
_entity_poly.pdbx_seq_one_letter_code
_entity_poly.pdbx_strand_id
1 'polypeptide(L)' 'MGLDPANKAITVHTAETVGHEHGPIVCATQLVAKANPEALARNWVWGAGWHRVVFYGDWKGRLKTIAQLSGLKVVEEDKE' A
#
# COMPACT_ATOMS: atom_id res chain seq x y z
N MET A 1 -0.19 0.82 -2.99
CA MET A 1 1.12 1.39 -3.39
C MET A 1 1.10 2.90 -3.17
N GLY A 2 2.12 3.44 -2.52
CA GLY A 2 2.35 4.87 -2.37
C GLY A 2 3.67 5.30 -3.01
N LEU A 3 3.82 6.59 -3.30
CA LEU A 3 5.02 7.18 -3.88
C LEU A 3 5.54 8.29 -2.97
N ASP A 4 6.80 8.19 -2.57
CA ASP A 4 7.57 9.25 -1.91
C ASP A 4 8.62 9.79 -2.91
N PRO A 5 8.31 10.88 -3.62
CA PRO A 5 9.20 11.44 -4.63
C PRO A 5 10.48 12.03 -4.02
N ALA A 6 10.38 12.61 -2.83
CA ALA A 6 11.49 13.29 -2.17
C ALA A 6 12.60 12.30 -1.80
N ASN A 7 12.22 11.12 -1.30
CA ASN A 7 13.16 10.07 -0.91
C ASN A 7 13.41 9.02 -2.00
N LYS A 8 12.85 9.22 -3.20
CA LYS A 8 12.93 8.27 -4.34
C LYS A 8 12.52 6.85 -3.89
N ALA A 9 11.37 6.74 -3.24
CA ALA A 9 10.88 5.48 -2.70
C ALA A 9 9.42 5.23 -3.10
N ILE A 10 9.07 3.97 -3.25
CA ILE A 10 7.67 3.52 -3.27
C ILE A 10 7.39 2.71 -2.01
N THR A 11 6.15 2.82 -1.53
CA THR A 11 5.64 1.92 -0.49
C THR A 11 4.73 0.88 -1.11
N VAL A 12 4.90 -0.35 -0.66
CA VAL A 12 4.08 -1.49 -1.07
C VAL A 12 3.63 -2.21 0.18
N HIS A 13 2.34 -2.50 0.27
CA HIS A 13 1.80 -3.45 1.22
C HIS A 13 0.81 -4.35 0.50
N THR A 14 0.68 -5.57 0.99
CA THR A 14 -0.31 -6.53 0.55
C THR A 14 -1.33 -6.76 1.67
N ALA A 15 -2.56 -7.04 1.27
CA ALA A 15 -3.65 -7.34 2.16
C ALA A 15 -4.60 -8.30 1.43
N GLU A 16 -5.27 -9.16 2.19
CA GLU A 16 -6.33 -10.02 1.66
C GLU A 16 -7.65 -9.26 1.68
N THR A 17 -8.28 -9.06 0.51
CA THR A 17 -9.62 -8.48 0.44
C THR A 17 -10.63 -9.43 1.07
N VAL A 18 -11.31 -8.99 2.13
CA VAL A 18 -12.31 -9.80 2.84
C VAL A 18 -13.74 -9.32 2.58
N GLY A 19 -13.92 -8.15 1.96
CA GLY A 19 -15.23 -7.67 1.56
C GLY A 19 -15.26 -6.17 1.34
N HIS A 20 -16.49 -5.64 1.36
CA HIS A 20 -16.76 -4.22 1.28
C HIS A 20 -17.68 -3.81 2.41
N GLU A 21 -17.34 -2.74 3.11
CA GLU A 21 -18.22 -2.13 4.11
C GLU A 21 -19.21 -1.21 3.41
N HIS A 22 -20.46 -1.27 3.85
CA HIS A 22 -21.52 -0.36 3.45
C HIS A 22 -21.95 0.40 4.69
N GLY A 23 -21.37 1.59 4.89
CA GLY A 23 -21.67 2.46 6.03
C GLY A 23 -22.56 3.64 5.65
N PRO A 24 -23.40 4.17 6.56
CA PRO A 24 -24.20 5.36 6.30
C PRO A 24 -23.38 6.66 6.30
N ILE A 25 -22.11 6.61 6.71
CA ILE A 25 -21.26 7.80 6.92
C ILE A 25 -20.77 8.37 5.59
N VAL A 26 -20.45 7.52 4.61
CA VAL A 26 -19.97 7.93 3.29
C VAL A 26 -20.65 7.10 2.20
N CYS A 27 -21.16 7.77 1.17
CA CYS A 27 -21.72 7.11 -0.01
C CYS A 27 -20.58 6.68 -0.96
N ALA A 28 -19.76 5.73 -0.50
CA ALA A 28 -18.61 5.23 -1.24
C ALA A 28 -18.37 3.74 -0.95
N THR A 29 -17.78 3.05 -1.93
CA THR A 29 -17.31 1.68 -1.72
C THR A 29 -16.09 1.69 -0.80
N GLN A 30 -16.21 1.10 0.38
CA GLN A 30 -15.11 0.97 1.33
C GLN A 30 -14.56 -0.46 1.27
N LEU A 31 -13.35 -0.61 0.76
CA LEU A 31 -12.65 -1.89 0.73
C LEU A 31 -12.26 -2.31 2.16
N VAL A 32 -12.66 -3.52 2.56
CA VAL A 32 -12.22 -4.13 3.81
C VAL A 32 -11.17 -5.19 3.49
N ALA A 33 -10.01 -5.08 4.13
CA ALA A 33 -8.90 -5.98 3.90
C ALA A 33 -8.24 -6.42 5.22
N LYS A 34 -7.78 -7.67 5.25
CA LYS A 34 -7.02 -8.25 6.34
C LYS A 34 -5.52 -8.09 6.06
N ALA A 35 -4.80 -7.49 7.01
CA ALA A 35 -3.37 -7.24 6.94
C ALA A 35 -2.76 -7.30 8.36
N ASN A 36 -1.46 -7.01 8.50
CA ASN A 36 -0.83 -6.75 9.80
C ASN A 36 -0.87 -5.23 10.10
N PRO A 37 -1.88 -4.73 10.84
CA PRO A 37 -2.04 -3.30 11.08
C PRO A 37 -0.90 -2.70 11.90
N GLU A 38 -0.28 -3.48 12.79
CA GLU A 38 0.83 -3.01 13.61
C GLU A 38 2.08 -2.78 12.75
N ALA A 39 2.38 -3.68 11.83
CA ALA A 39 3.47 -3.50 10.86
C ALA A 39 3.22 -2.26 10.00
N LEU A 40 2.00 -2.10 9.48
CA LEU A 40 1.62 -0.94 8.68
C LEU A 40 1.81 0.38 9.45
N ALA A 41 1.40 0.43 10.72
CA ALA A 41 1.56 1.61 11.55
C ALA A 41 3.03 1.92 11.86
N ARG A 42 3.85 0.89 12.14
CA ARG A 42 5.28 1.05 12.44
C ARG A 42 6.08 1.49 11.22
N ASN A 43 5.78 0.93 10.05
CA ASN A 43 6.57 1.10 8.83
C ASN A 43 6.01 2.20 7.90
N TRP A 44 4.96 2.90 8.32
CA TRP A 44 4.30 3.90 7.50
C TRP A 44 5.26 5.01 7.06
N VAL A 45 5.42 5.19 5.75
CA VAL A 45 6.26 6.26 5.22
C VAL A 45 5.41 7.50 4.99
N TRP A 46 5.56 8.49 5.86
CA TRP A 46 4.84 9.77 5.79
C TRP A 46 5.01 10.49 4.44
N GLY A 47 6.20 10.41 3.84
CA GLY A 47 6.49 11.01 2.53
C GLY A 47 5.69 10.37 1.38
N ALA A 48 5.15 9.16 1.56
CA ALA A 48 4.25 8.51 0.62
C ALA A 48 2.77 8.92 0.80
N GLY A 49 2.46 9.77 1.79
CA GLY A 49 1.13 10.30 2.06
C GLY A 49 0.10 9.23 2.45
N TRP A 50 -1.19 9.59 2.37
CA TRP A 50 -2.34 8.71 2.66
C TRP A 50 -2.99 8.10 1.42
N HIS A 51 -2.81 8.74 0.26
CA HIS A 51 -3.34 8.21 -0.99
C HIS A 51 -2.56 6.95 -1.40
N ARG A 52 -3.31 5.91 -1.78
CA ARG A 52 -2.77 4.61 -2.18
C ARG A 52 -3.42 4.20 -3.50
N VAL A 53 -2.62 3.70 -4.42
CA VAL A 53 -3.11 2.99 -5.61
C VAL A 53 -3.29 1.51 -5.24
N VAL A 54 -4.51 1.01 -5.41
CA VAL A 54 -4.89 -0.37 -5.11
C VAL A 54 -4.89 -1.19 -6.40
N PHE A 55 -4.32 -2.38 -6.33
CA PHE A 55 -4.32 -3.35 -7.42
C PHE A 55 -4.89 -4.67 -6.91
N TYR A 56 -5.75 -5.32 -7.69
CA TYR A 56 -6.20 -6.67 -7.40
C TYR A 56 -5.17 -7.70 -7.90
N GLY A 57 -4.89 -8.72 -7.07
CA GLY A 57 -3.92 -9.78 -7.33
C GLY A 57 -2.53 -9.51 -6.74
N ASP A 58 -1.61 -10.46 -6.91
CA ASP A 58 -0.23 -10.31 -6.44
C ASP A 58 0.64 -9.58 -7.47
N TRP A 59 0.87 -8.30 -7.21
CA TRP A 59 1.72 -7.42 -8.02
C TRP A 59 3.06 -7.10 -7.35
N LYS A 60 3.31 -7.62 -6.16
CA LYS A 60 4.42 -7.19 -5.31
C LYS A 60 5.78 -7.36 -6.00
N GLY A 61 6.00 -8.51 -6.62
CA GLY A 61 7.23 -8.78 -7.39
C GLY A 61 7.41 -7.82 -8.55
N ARG A 62 6.35 -7.58 -9.35
CA ARG A 62 6.40 -6.68 -10.51
C ARG A 62 6.65 -5.23 -10.10
N LEU A 63 6.02 -4.77 -9.02
CA LEU A 63 6.26 -3.43 -8.47
C LEU A 63 7.69 -3.25 -7.99
N LYS A 64 8.29 -4.28 -7.37
CA LYS A 64 9.71 -4.27 -7.02
C LYS A 64 10.62 -4.16 -8.24
N THR A 65 10.33 -4.92 -9.31
CA THR A 65 11.08 -4.83 -10.56
C THR A 65 10.99 -3.43 -11.17
N ILE A 66 9.78 -2.84 -11.23
CA ILE A 66 9.58 -1.48 -11.74
C ILE A 66 10.36 -0.47 -10.90
N ALA A 67 10.30 -0.57 -9.57
CA ALA A 67 11.03 0.33 -8.68
C ALA A 67 12.54 0.25 -8.93
N GLN A 68 13.09 -0.96 -9.02
CA GLN A 68 14.51 -1.17 -9.31
C GLN A 68 14.91 -0.56 -10.66
N LEU A 69 14.14 -0.81 -11.72
CA LEU A 69 14.39 -0.22 -13.05
C LEU A 69 14.26 1.31 -13.05
N SER A 70 13.42 1.86 -12.17
CA SER A 70 13.19 3.30 -12.04
C SER A 70 14.15 3.98 -11.06
N GLY A 71 15.10 3.25 -10.47
CA GLY A 71 16.02 3.79 -9.45
C GLY A 71 15.34 4.18 -8.14
N LEU A 72 14.18 3.58 -7.84
CA LEU A 72 13.39 3.82 -6.63
C LEU A 72 13.65 2.71 -5.61
N LYS A 73 13.70 3.10 -4.33
CA LYS A 73 13.70 2.17 -3.19
C LYS A 73 12.30 1.60 -2.98
N VAL A 74 12.21 0.42 -2.40
CA VAL A 74 10.93 -0.20 -2.02
C VAL A 74 10.89 -0.34 -0.51
N VAL A 75 9.83 0.17 0.10
CA VAL A 75 9.49 -0.09 1.51
C VAL A 75 8.28 -1.01 1.53
N GLU A 76 8.42 -2.15 2.22
CA GLU A 76 7.33 -3.10 2.42
C GLU A 76 6.66 -2.79 3.77
N GLU A 77 5.53 -2.08 3.75
CA GLU A 77 4.91 -1.58 4.99
C GLU A 77 4.24 -2.71 5.80
N ASP A 78 3.86 -3.82 5.16
CA ASP A 78 3.12 -4.93 5.76
C ASP A 78 3.99 -6.03 6.39
N LYS A 79 5.32 -5.91 6.30
CA LYS A 79 6.26 -6.89 6.85
C LYS A 79 6.74 -6.52 8.25
N GLU A 80 7.08 -7.54 9.03
CA GLU A 80 7.75 -7.41 10.34
C GLU A 80 9.20 -6.94 10.20
#